data_AF-A0A9R1FZV0-F1
#
_entry.id   AF-A0A9R1FZV0-F1
#
_cell.length_a   1.000
_cell.length_b   1.000
_cell.length_c   1.000
_cell.angle_alpha   90.00
_cell.angle_beta   90.00
_cell.angle_gamma   90.00
#
_symmetry.space_group_name_H-M   'P 1'
#
loop_
_entity.id
_entity.type
_entity.pdbx_description
1 polymer ?
#
loop_
_entity_poly.entity_id
_entity_poly.type
_entity_poly.pdbx_seq_one_letter_code
_entity_poly.pdbx_strand_id
1 'polypeptide(L)'
;MACGLLPLLHGPLSSPPRPLLPSGSPSLLAPRTLPLAPRRSRVSRHLSPAPPRALPDIAAAAAGLRDAVAGAFQASPPTWSSAATTNAAIFVAGTPLLLSGLSASGIAAAYVLGTLTWRAFGARAYLLVAAYFVVGTAVTKLKIKQKEALGVAEKKGGRRGPGSVIGSSAAGCVCALLSVYNVGGGAFAELWTLGFVASFCTKLSDTVSSEIGKAYGRTTYLVTTFKVVPRGTEGAVSVEGTLAGILASMFLAGIGYILGQVNLPQSVLCVLASQIANFGESLIGATLQDKEGFEWLNNDVVNVVNISAGAVLAALMQQLLVSWRS
;
A
#
# COMPACT_ATOMS: atom_id res chain seq x y z
N MET A 1 -13.13 15.43 60.38
CA MET A 1 -14.61 15.45 60.51
C MET A 1 -15.13 14.49 59.42
N ALA A 2 -15.36 13.22 59.79
CA ALA A 2 -16.69 12.62 60.02
C ALA A 2 -17.49 12.45 58.70
N CYS A 3 -18.18 11.35 58.38
CA CYS A 3 -18.30 9.95 58.82
C CYS A 3 -19.42 9.35 57.94
N GLY A 4 -19.44 8.02 57.72
CA GLY A 4 -20.62 7.28 57.21
C GLY A 4 -20.33 6.40 55.99
N LEU A 5 -19.91 5.12 56.11
CA LEU A 5 -20.62 3.89 56.54
C LEU A 5 -21.58 3.28 55.48
N LEU A 6 -21.09 2.18 54.90
CA LEU A 6 -21.68 0.95 54.31
C LEU A 6 -22.99 0.45 55.00
N PRO A 7 -23.84 -0.48 54.42
CA PRO A 7 -23.39 -1.81 53.95
C PRO A 7 -24.18 -2.59 52.85
N LEU A 8 -23.47 -3.61 52.35
CA LEU A 8 -23.81 -4.96 51.84
C LEU A 8 -25.28 -5.43 51.87
N LEU A 9 -25.67 -6.25 50.86
CA LEU A 9 -26.43 -7.51 51.02
C LEU A 9 -26.50 -8.35 49.73
N HIS A 10 -26.00 -9.60 49.86
CA HIS A 10 -26.41 -10.90 49.25
C HIS A 10 -26.55 -11.03 47.71
N GLY A 11 -26.01 -12.06 47.05
CA GLY A 11 -26.07 -13.50 47.34
C GLY A 11 -26.50 -14.25 46.04
N PRO A 12 -26.43 -15.59 45.96
CA PRO A 12 -25.71 -16.26 44.86
C PRO A 12 -26.56 -17.20 43.95
N LEU A 13 -25.86 -17.86 43.00
CA LEU A 13 -26.18 -19.14 42.33
C LEU A 13 -27.33 -19.18 41.29
N SER A 14 -27.03 -19.69 40.08
CA SER A 14 -27.52 -20.99 39.56
C SER A 14 -27.54 -21.06 38.01
N SER A 15 -26.98 -22.14 37.48
CA SER A 15 -27.31 -22.78 36.20
C SER A 15 -28.34 -23.91 36.46
N PRO A 16 -28.77 -24.73 35.49
CA PRO A 16 -29.22 -24.61 34.08
C PRO A 16 -30.74 -25.01 34.00
N PRO A 17 -31.36 -25.59 32.92
CA PRO A 17 -31.12 -27.01 32.52
C PRO A 17 -31.34 -27.40 31.02
N ARG A 18 -30.87 -28.62 30.71
CA ARG A 18 -31.19 -29.47 29.54
C ARG A 18 -32.69 -29.77 29.41
N PRO A 19 -33.21 -30.01 28.19
CA PRO A 19 -34.42 -30.81 28.01
C PRO A 19 -34.09 -32.30 27.88
N LEU A 20 -34.77 -33.09 28.71
CA LEU A 20 -34.86 -34.54 28.70
C LEU A 20 -35.86 -35.01 27.64
N LEU A 21 -35.60 -36.20 27.10
CA LEU A 21 -36.50 -37.06 26.34
C LEU A 21 -37.86 -37.26 27.05
N PRO A 22 -38.97 -37.43 26.32
CA PRO A 22 -40.15 -38.10 26.83
C PRO A 22 -40.09 -39.61 26.58
N SER A 23 -40.24 -40.36 27.67
CA SER A 23 -40.61 -41.77 27.74
C SER A 23 -42.12 -41.91 27.97
N GLY A 24 -42.76 -42.93 27.38
CA GLY A 24 -44.08 -43.45 27.80
C GLY A 24 -44.92 -43.98 26.63
N SER A 25 -44.82 -45.26 26.23
CA SER A 25 -45.55 -46.46 26.75
C SER A 25 -46.91 -46.70 26.02
N PRO A 26 -47.63 -47.83 26.23
CA PRO A 26 -47.40 -49.15 25.62
C PRO A 26 -48.68 -49.78 24.99
N SER A 27 -48.55 -50.74 24.07
CA SER A 27 -49.63 -51.67 23.69
C SER A 27 -49.08 -52.79 22.78
N LEU A 28 -48.81 -53.99 23.32
CA LEU A 28 -49.68 -55.16 23.47
C LEU A 28 -49.87 -56.01 22.19
N LEU A 29 -49.21 -57.18 22.23
CA LEU A 29 -49.51 -58.50 21.62
C LEU A 29 -49.69 -58.65 20.10
N ALA A 30 -48.86 -59.51 19.48
CA ALA A 30 -49.18 -60.93 19.28
C ALA A 30 -47.97 -61.70 18.71
N PRO A 31 -47.88 -63.04 18.91
CA PRO A 31 -46.66 -63.81 18.74
C PRO A 31 -46.53 -64.38 17.33
N ARG A 32 -45.34 -64.29 16.72
CA ARG A 32 -45.00 -65.08 15.52
C ARG A 32 -43.60 -65.65 15.63
N THR A 33 -43.59 -66.91 16.07
CA THR A 33 -42.69 -68.00 15.67
C THR A 33 -41.42 -67.60 14.92
N LEU A 34 -40.29 -67.70 15.62
CA LEU A 34 -38.95 -67.73 15.04
C LEU A 34 -38.81 -68.92 14.06
N PRO A 35 -38.39 -68.69 12.80
CA PRO A 35 -37.69 -69.72 12.06
C PRO A 35 -36.23 -69.72 12.51
N LEU A 36 -35.73 -70.89 12.93
CA LEU A 36 -34.29 -71.15 13.06
C LEU A 36 -33.63 -70.97 11.69
N ALA A 37 -33.06 -69.79 11.45
CA ALA A 37 -32.18 -69.56 10.31
C ALA A 37 -30.83 -70.24 10.56
N PRO A 38 -30.26 -70.94 9.56
CA PRO A 38 -29.03 -71.70 9.75
C PRO A 38 -27.87 -70.75 10.08
N ARG A 39 -27.05 -71.15 11.05
CA ARG A 39 -25.83 -70.46 11.46
C ARG A 39 -24.85 -70.44 10.28
N ARG A 40 -24.98 -69.46 9.37
CA ARG A 40 -23.96 -69.18 8.36
C ARG A 40 -22.71 -68.69 9.09
N SER A 41 -21.63 -69.45 8.96
CA SER A 41 -20.28 -69.00 9.31
C SER A 41 -20.04 -67.63 8.69
N ARG A 42 -20.01 -66.60 9.53
CA ARG A 42 -19.70 -65.24 9.12
C ARG A 42 -18.22 -65.24 8.76
N VAL A 43 -17.91 -65.45 7.49
CA VAL A 43 -16.58 -65.18 6.94
C VAL A 43 -16.36 -63.69 7.15
N SER A 44 -15.49 -63.31 8.08
CA SER A 44 -14.99 -61.94 8.18
C SER A 44 -14.36 -61.60 6.83
N ARG A 45 -15.06 -60.85 5.98
CA ARG A 45 -14.40 -60.11 4.93
C ARG A 45 -13.49 -59.12 5.65
N HIS A 46 -12.19 -59.41 5.65
CA HIS A 46 -11.17 -58.40 5.87
C HIS A 46 -11.46 -57.29 4.84
N LEU A 47 -12.17 -56.24 5.25
CA LEU A 47 -12.13 -54.98 4.55
C LEU A 47 -10.69 -54.50 4.70
N SER A 48 -9.88 -54.67 3.65
CA SER A 48 -8.61 -53.98 3.55
C SER A 48 -8.88 -52.50 3.85
N PRO A 49 -8.12 -51.86 4.76
CA PRO A 49 -8.27 -50.42 4.97
C PRO A 49 -8.17 -49.74 3.62
N ALA A 50 -9.10 -48.83 3.33
CA ALA A 50 -9.04 -48.03 2.11
C ALA A 50 -7.62 -47.43 2.01
N PRO A 51 -6.97 -47.48 0.84
CA PRO A 51 -5.64 -46.91 0.71
C PRO A 51 -5.68 -45.46 1.21
N PRO A 52 -4.69 -45.01 2.00
CA PRO A 52 -4.66 -43.63 2.44
C PRO A 52 -4.75 -42.73 1.21
N ARG A 53 -5.66 -41.75 1.22
CA ARG A 53 -5.72 -40.71 0.17
C ARG A 53 -4.30 -40.20 -0.02
N ALA A 54 -3.74 -40.39 -1.21
CA ALA A 54 -2.44 -39.85 -1.56
C ALA A 54 -2.49 -38.35 -1.25
N LEU A 55 -1.67 -37.90 -0.30
CA LEU A 55 -1.48 -36.48 -0.07
C LEU A 55 -1.03 -35.88 -1.40
N PRO A 56 -1.59 -34.72 -1.81
CA PRO A 56 -1.14 -34.07 -3.04
C PRO A 56 0.37 -33.91 -2.97
N ASP A 57 1.05 -34.32 -4.05
CA ASP A 57 2.50 -34.23 -4.14
C ASP A 57 2.89 -32.76 -4.03
N ILE A 58 3.43 -32.39 -2.88
CA ILE A 58 3.81 -31.01 -2.55
C ILE A 58 4.80 -30.48 -3.60
N ALA A 59 5.65 -31.34 -4.15
CA ALA A 59 6.60 -30.97 -5.19
C ALA A 59 5.88 -30.63 -6.51
N ALA A 60 4.88 -31.43 -6.92
CA ALA A 60 4.08 -31.16 -8.10
C ALA A 60 3.25 -29.87 -7.95
N ALA A 61 2.68 -29.63 -6.77
CA ALA A 61 1.95 -28.39 -6.47
C ALA A 61 2.88 -27.16 -6.51
N ALA A 62 4.10 -27.28 -5.96
CA ALA A 62 5.10 -26.21 -5.99
C ALA A 62 5.60 -25.92 -7.41
N ALA A 63 5.81 -26.95 -8.23
CA ALA A 63 6.15 -26.79 -9.64
C ALA A 63 5.04 -26.08 -10.43
N GLY A 64 3.79 -26.50 -10.25
CA GLY A 64 2.64 -25.85 -10.89
C GLY A 64 2.50 -24.38 -10.49
N LEU A 65 2.73 -24.04 -9.22
CA LEU A 65 2.74 -22.64 -8.78
C LEU A 65 3.88 -21.84 -9.42
N ARG A 66 5.08 -22.42 -9.49
CA ARG A 66 6.24 -21.77 -10.13
C ARG A 66 5.95 -21.49 -11.60
N ASP A 67 5.39 -22.44 -12.33
CA ASP A 67 5.08 -22.29 -13.76
C ASP A 67 3.97 -21.25 -13.97
N ALA A 68 2.96 -21.22 -13.11
CA ALA A 68 1.91 -20.19 -13.14
C ALA A 68 2.48 -18.78 -12.91
N VAL A 69 3.39 -18.62 -11.94
CA VAL A 69 4.07 -17.33 -11.67
C VAL A 69 4.98 -16.95 -12.85
N ALA A 70 5.73 -17.89 -13.41
CA ALA A 70 6.59 -17.66 -14.56
C ALA A 70 5.78 -17.23 -15.79
N GLY A 71 4.67 -17.92 -16.07
CA GLY A 71 3.75 -17.56 -17.15
C GLY A 71 3.12 -16.19 -16.94
N ALA A 72 2.72 -15.86 -15.70
CA ALA A 72 2.17 -14.55 -15.36
C ALA A 72 3.20 -13.41 -15.55
N PHE A 73 4.46 -13.65 -15.19
CA PHE A 73 5.55 -12.70 -15.35
C PHE A 73 5.88 -12.43 -16.83
N GLN A 74 5.77 -13.45 -17.68
CA GLN A 74 6.08 -13.35 -19.12
C GLN A 74 4.92 -12.81 -19.98
N ALA A 75 3.71 -12.69 -19.42
CA ALA A 75 2.52 -12.23 -20.14
C ALA A 75 2.72 -10.82 -20.75
N SER A 76 2.55 -10.71 -22.07
CA SER A 76 2.68 -9.46 -22.83
C SER A 76 1.53 -9.31 -23.84
N PRO A 77 0.65 -8.29 -23.71
CA PRO A 77 0.59 -7.33 -22.60
C PRO A 77 0.17 -8.02 -21.28
N PRO A 78 0.55 -7.48 -20.12
CA PRO A 78 0.08 -8.01 -18.84
C PRO A 78 -1.45 -7.94 -18.74
N THR A 79 -2.08 -9.03 -18.29
CA THR A 79 -3.51 -9.06 -17.97
C THR A 79 -3.72 -8.71 -16.49
N TRP A 80 -4.95 -8.44 -16.07
CA TRP A 80 -5.25 -8.22 -14.64
C TRP A 80 -4.87 -9.42 -13.77
N SER A 81 -5.15 -10.63 -14.26
CA SER A 81 -4.79 -11.87 -13.56
C SER A 81 -3.29 -12.08 -13.50
N SER A 82 -2.57 -11.86 -14.62
CA SER A 82 -1.11 -12.02 -14.64
C SER A 82 -0.41 -10.97 -13.78
N ALA A 83 -0.90 -9.72 -13.79
CA ALA A 83 -0.41 -8.64 -12.94
C ALA A 83 -0.63 -8.95 -11.45
N ALA A 84 -1.83 -9.38 -11.06
CA ALA A 84 -2.13 -9.72 -9.68
C ALA A 84 -1.28 -10.91 -9.20
N THR A 85 -1.15 -11.96 -10.02
CA THR A 85 -0.34 -13.14 -9.70
C THR A 85 1.13 -12.80 -9.52
N THR A 86 1.68 -12.01 -10.45
CA THR A 86 3.08 -11.56 -10.38
C THR A 86 3.32 -10.67 -9.16
N ASN A 87 2.42 -9.72 -8.92
CA ASN A 87 2.49 -8.83 -7.77
C ASN A 87 2.39 -9.61 -6.45
N ALA A 88 1.54 -10.63 -6.36
CA ALA A 88 1.44 -11.49 -5.18
C ALA A 88 2.77 -12.21 -4.90
N ALA A 89 3.40 -12.78 -5.92
CA ALA A 89 4.71 -13.42 -5.77
C ALA A 89 5.78 -12.43 -5.28
N ILE A 90 5.81 -11.21 -5.84
CA ILE A 90 6.73 -10.15 -5.41
C ILE A 90 6.45 -9.73 -3.97
N PHE A 91 5.19 -9.57 -3.57
CA PHE A 91 4.80 -9.19 -2.21
C PHE A 91 5.20 -10.25 -1.19
N VAL A 92 5.00 -11.54 -1.51
CA VAL A 92 5.45 -12.65 -0.66
C VAL A 92 6.97 -12.56 -0.46
N ALA A 93 7.75 -12.43 -1.54
CA ALA A 93 9.20 -12.31 -1.46
C ALA A 93 9.65 -11.03 -0.72
N GLY A 94 8.93 -9.91 -0.90
CA GLY A 94 9.23 -8.61 -0.31
C GLY A 94 8.68 -8.39 1.10
N THR A 95 8.04 -9.39 1.71
CA THR A 95 7.37 -9.27 3.02
C THR A 95 8.21 -8.59 4.10
N PRO A 96 9.51 -8.92 4.30
CA PRO A 96 10.33 -8.28 5.34
C PRO A 96 10.44 -6.77 5.15
N LEU A 97 10.62 -6.31 3.90
CA LEU A 97 10.73 -4.90 3.56
C LEU A 97 9.37 -4.20 3.71
N LEU A 98 8.30 -4.82 3.22
CA LEU A 98 6.93 -4.30 3.30
C LEU A 98 6.47 -4.07 4.75
N LEU A 99 6.69 -5.06 5.62
CA LEU A 99 6.35 -4.96 7.05
C LEU A 99 7.15 -3.88 7.76
N SER A 100 8.35 -3.59 7.25
CA SER A 100 9.19 -2.53 7.78
C SER A 100 8.63 -1.13 7.47
N GLY A 101 8.00 -0.92 6.30
CA GLY A 101 7.56 0.40 5.83
C GLY A 101 6.05 0.64 5.86
N LEU A 102 5.23 -0.39 5.95
CA LEU A 102 3.77 -0.31 5.82
C LEU A 102 3.04 -0.99 6.97
N SER A 103 1.85 -0.50 7.33
CA SER A 103 0.89 -1.26 8.14
C SER A 103 0.27 -2.40 7.34
N ALA A 104 -0.41 -3.36 8.00
CA ALA A 104 -1.11 -4.45 7.31
C ALA A 104 -2.14 -3.92 6.27
N SER A 105 -2.93 -2.92 6.64
CA SER A 105 -3.84 -2.23 5.71
C SER A 105 -3.11 -1.41 4.64
N GLY A 106 -1.93 -0.87 4.94
CA GLY A 106 -1.06 -0.23 3.94
C GLY A 106 -0.52 -1.21 2.90
N ILE A 107 -0.20 -2.44 3.30
CA ILE A 107 0.22 -3.51 2.38
C ILE A 107 -0.93 -3.84 1.41
N ALA A 108 -2.17 -3.90 1.88
CA ALA A 108 -3.32 -4.13 1.00
C ALA A 108 -3.49 -2.99 -0.03
N ALA A 109 -3.37 -1.74 0.38
CA ALA A 109 -3.41 -0.59 -0.53
C ALA A 109 -2.24 -0.63 -1.54
N ALA A 110 -1.03 -0.95 -1.07
CA ALA A 110 0.15 -1.09 -1.91
C ALA A 110 0.02 -2.25 -2.91
N TYR A 111 -0.66 -3.34 -2.54
CA TYR A 111 -0.93 -4.46 -3.44
C TYR A 111 -1.81 -4.04 -4.61
N VAL A 112 -2.85 -3.23 -4.37
CA VAL A 112 -3.68 -2.67 -5.45
C VAL A 112 -2.84 -1.79 -6.36
N LEU A 113 -2.03 -0.91 -5.79
CA LEU A 113 -1.10 -0.05 -6.56
C LEU A 113 -0.11 -0.88 -7.41
N GLY A 114 0.52 -1.90 -6.82
CA GLY A 114 1.49 -2.75 -7.51
C GLY A 114 0.87 -3.52 -8.67
N THR A 115 -0.33 -4.07 -8.46
CA THR A 115 -1.12 -4.75 -9.50
C THR A 115 -1.45 -3.80 -10.65
N LEU A 116 -1.93 -2.60 -10.33
CA LEU A 116 -2.27 -1.60 -11.33
C LEU A 116 -1.04 -1.10 -12.10
N THR A 117 0.08 -0.88 -11.42
CA THR A 117 1.36 -0.49 -12.03
C THR A 117 1.86 -1.55 -12.99
N TRP A 118 1.86 -2.83 -12.57
CA TRP A 118 2.26 -3.93 -13.44
C TRP A 118 1.35 -4.06 -14.64
N ARG A 119 0.03 -3.93 -14.45
CA ARG A 119 -0.96 -3.99 -15.53
C ARG A 119 -0.79 -2.87 -16.55
N ALA A 120 -0.49 -1.66 -16.11
CA ALA A 120 -0.38 -0.48 -16.98
C ALA A 120 0.97 -0.42 -17.71
N PHE A 121 2.06 -0.61 -16.97
CA PHE A 121 3.41 -0.24 -17.42
C PHE A 121 4.45 -1.37 -17.24
N GLY A 122 4.02 -2.54 -16.75
CA GLY A 122 4.86 -3.74 -16.61
C GLY A 122 5.97 -3.64 -15.56
N ALA A 123 6.94 -4.54 -15.68
CA ALA A 123 8.03 -4.69 -14.71
C ALA A 123 8.88 -3.43 -14.54
N ARG A 124 9.08 -2.65 -15.62
CA ARG A 124 9.93 -1.45 -15.63
C ARG A 124 9.40 -0.37 -14.69
N ALA A 125 8.13 0.03 -14.83
CA ALA A 125 7.53 0.97 -13.88
C ALA A 125 7.39 0.39 -12.47
N TYR A 126 7.15 -0.91 -12.35
CA TYR A 126 7.08 -1.56 -11.05
C TYR A 126 8.40 -1.42 -10.27
N LEU A 127 9.54 -1.58 -10.93
CA LEU A 127 10.87 -1.36 -10.32
C LEU A 127 11.06 0.09 -9.87
N LEU A 128 10.53 1.06 -10.62
CA LEU A 128 10.54 2.48 -10.22
C LEU A 128 9.74 2.70 -8.93
N VAL A 129 8.53 2.14 -8.82
CA VAL A 129 7.71 2.23 -7.60
C VAL A 129 8.37 1.50 -6.43
N ALA A 130 9.03 0.36 -6.69
CA ALA A 130 9.80 -0.35 -5.67
C ALA A 130 10.99 0.50 -5.16
N ALA A 131 11.72 1.18 -6.04
CA ALA A 131 12.80 2.08 -5.66
C ALA A 131 12.28 3.27 -4.83
N TYR A 132 11.16 3.89 -5.26
CA TYR A 132 10.45 4.90 -4.47
C TYR A 132 10.15 4.39 -3.05
N PHE A 133 9.57 3.19 -2.94
CA PHE A 133 9.19 2.62 -1.65
C PHE A 133 10.41 2.34 -0.74
N VAL A 134 11.48 1.77 -1.29
CA VAL A 134 12.72 1.48 -0.56
C VAL A 134 13.35 2.77 -0.02
N VAL A 135 13.57 3.75 -0.89
CA VAL A 135 14.21 5.01 -0.51
C VAL A 135 13.33 5.81 0.45
N GLY A 136 12.03 5.89 0.17
CA GLY A 136 11.05 6.53 1.04
C GLY A 136 10.99 5.90 2.43
N THR A 137 11.03 4.57 2.52
CA THR A 137 11.06 3.86 3.82
C THR A 137 12.39 4.05 4.56
N ALA A 138 13.51 4.09 3.83
CA ALA A 138 14.81 4.30 4.44
C ALA A 138 14.92 5.70 5.08
N VAL A 139 14.47 6.74 4.37
CA VAL A 139 14.57 8.12 4.85
C VAL A 139 13.59 8.42 5.99
N THR A 140 12.39 7.84 6.00
CA THR A 140 11.44 7.99 7.13
C THR A 140 11.97 7.38 8.42
N LYS A 141 12.86 6.38 8.33
CA LYS A 141 13.52 5.78 9.50
C LYS A 141 14.82 6.45 9.90
N LEU A 142 15.36 7.32 9.04
CA LEU A 142 16.61 8.01 9.32
C LEU A 142 16.47 8.90 10.55
N LYS A 143 17.34 8.70 11.54
CA LYS A 143 17.33 9.39 12.83
C LYS A 143 15.96 9.39 13.52
N ILE A 144 15.23 8.27 13.45
CA ILE A 144 13.87 8.19 14.00
C ILE A 144 13.80 8.56 15.48
N LYS A 145 14.75 8.12 16.32
CA LYS A 145 14.80 8.47 17.75
C LYS A 145 14.87 9.99 18.01
N GLN A 146 15.62 10.71 17.17
CA GLN A 146 15.69 12.17 17.27
C GLN A 146 14.36 12.80 16.87
N LYS A 147 13.76 12.33 15.77
CA LYS A 147 12.48 12.86 15.29
C LYS A 147 11.35 12.56 16.29
N GLU A 148 11.38 11.41 16.97
CA GLU A 148 10.43 11.03 18.01
C GLU A 148 10.57 11.93 19.24
N ALA A 149 11.81 12.20 19.68
CA ALA A 149 12.08 13.13 20.77
C ALA A 149 11.61 14.57 20.47
N LEU A 150 11.57 14.95 19.19
CA LEU A 150 11.07 16.25 18.72
C LEU A 150 9.57 16.25 18.41
N GLY A 151 8.88 15.12 18.50
CA GLY A 151 7.45 15.01 18.15
C GLY A 151 7.13 15.14 16.66
N VAL A 152 8.14 15.12 15.78
CA VAL A 152 8.01 15.29 14.32
C VAL A 152 8.25 13.99 13.55
N ALA A 153 8.42 12.88 14.26
CA ALA A 153 8.59 11.57 13.65
C ALA A 153 7.33 11.11 12.93
N GLU A 154 7.58 10.40 11.84
CA GLU A 154 6.52 9.75 11.10
C GLU A 154 5.82 8.70 11.96
N LYS A 155 4.49 8.75 11.95
CA LYS A 155 3.62 7.99 12.86
C LYS A 155 3.93 6.48 12.79
N LYS A 156 3.65 5.77 13.89
CA LYS A 156 3.77 4.29 13.98
C LYS A 156 5.19 3.77 13.65
N GLY A 157 6.23 4.47 14.11
CA GLY A 157 7.62 4.06 13.91
C GLY A 157 8.06 4.11 12.44
N GLY A 158 7.54 5.07 11.66
CA GLY A 158 7.84 5.21 10.23
C GLY A 158 6.99 4.36 9.30
N ARG A 159 5.98 3.63 9.82
CA ARG A 159 5.10 2.78 9.00
C ARG A 159 3.94 3.58 8.42
N ARG A 160 3.81 3.56 7.10
CA ARG A 160 2.73 4.23 6.38
C ARG A 160 1.46 3.39 6.36
N GLY A 161 0.34 4.05 6.66
CA GLY A 161 -1.00 3.46 6.59
C GLY A 161 -1.61 3.52 5.18
N PRO A 162 -2.84 3.00 5.00
CA PRO A 162 -3.52 3.03 3.71
C PRO A 162 -3.76 4.46 3.20
N GLY A 163 -4.10 5.41 4.07
CA GLY A 163 -4.25 6.83 3.71
C GLY A 163 -2.98 7.40 3.10
N SER A 164 -1.83 7.17 3.72
CA SER A 164 -0.52 7.59 3.19
C SER A 164 -0.17 6.91 1.88
N VAL A 165 -0.49 5.62 1.69
CA VAL A 165 -0.26 4.93 0.41
C VAL A 165 -1.12 5.55 -0.69
N ILE A 166 -2.42 5.72 -0.44
CA ILE A 166 -3.37 6.35 -1.38
C ILE A 166 -2.93 7.78 -1.68
N GLY A 167 -2.63 8.56 -0.65
CA GLY A 167 -2.16 9.94 -0.77
C GLY A 167 -0.86 10.07 -1.57
N SER A 168 -0.01 9.05 -1.50
CA SER A 168 1.26 8.98 -2.23
C SER A 168 1.15 8.45 -3.65
N SER A 169 0.02 7.88 -4.05
CA SER A 169 -0.10 7.18 -5.32
C SER A 169 -1.35 7.49 -6.14
N ALA A 170 -2.28 8.30 -5.63
CA ALA A 170 -3.56 8.57 -6.29
C ALA A 170 -3.39 9.04 -7.74
N ALA A 171 -2.54 10.05 -7.99
CA ALA A 171 -2.27 10.53 -9.35
C ALA A 171 -1.65 9.43 -10.24
N GLY A 172 -0.68 8.68 -9.72
CA GLY A 172 -0.10 7.53 -10.43
C GLY A 172 -1.13 6.45 -10.76
N CYS A 173 -2.04 6.12 -9.83
CA CYS A 173 -3.14 5.20 -10.07
C CYS A 173 -4.08 5.71 -11.17
N VAL A 174 -4.42 7.00 -11.16
CA VAL A 174 -5.24 7.60 -12.22
C VAL A 174 -4.53 7.49 -13.57
N CYS A 175 -3.26 7.88 -13.67
CA CYS A 175 -2.48 7.73 -14.90
C CYS A 175 -2.42 6.28 -15.39
N ALA A 176 -2.22 5.32 -14.48
CA ALA A 176 -2.20 3.90 -14.81
C ALA A 176 -3.56 3.40 -15.32
N LEU A 177 -4.67 3.79 -14.69
CA LEU A 177 -6.02 3.46 -15.16
C LEU A 177 -6.29 4.05 -16.55
N LEU A 178 -5.98 5.33 -16.75
CA LEU A 178 -6.17 6.01 -18.03
C LEU A 178 -5.35 5.36 -19.15
N SER A 179 -4.13 4.92 -18.84
CA SER A 179 -3.29 4.14 -19.76
C SER A 179 -3.91 2.77 -20.09
N VAL A 180 -4.37 2.03 -19.08
CA VAL A 180 -4.98 0.69 -19.26
C VAL A 180 -6.24 0.74 -20.13
N TYR A 181 -7.05 1.78 -19.97
CA TYR A 181 -8.27 1.97 -20.76
C TYR A 181 -8.04 2.78 -22.04
N ASN A 182 -6.79 3.08 -22.39
CA ASN A 182 -6.40 3.81 -23.60
C ASN A 182 -7.16 5.14 -23.79
N VAL A 183 -7.39 5.86 -22.68
CA VAL A 183 -8.13 7.14 -22.72
C VAL A 183 -7.30 8.17 -23.48
N GLY A 184 -7.90 8.78 -24.51
CA GLY A 184 -7.21 9.71 -25.42
C GLY A 184 -6.38 9.04 -26.52
N GLY A 185 -6.32 7.70 -26.55
CA GLY A 185 -5.57 6.94 -27.56
C GLY A 185 -4.05 7.05 -27.43
N GLY A 186 -3.34 6.63 -28.49
CA GLY A 186 -1.88 6.57 -28.50
C GLY A 186 -1.20 7.92 -28.25
N ALA A 187 -1.83 9.04 -28.64
CA ALA A 187 -1.32 10.39 -28.42
C ALA A 187 -1.17 10.74 -26.92
N PHE A 188 -2.03 10.18 -26.07
CA PHE A 188 -2.01 10.43 -24.62
C PHE A 188 -1.29 9.33 -23.83
N ALA A 189 -0.97 8.19 -24.44
CA ALA A 189 -0.28 7.09 -23.78
C ALA A 189 1.07 7.51 -23.16
N GLU A 190 1.84 8.33 -23.88
CA GLU A 190 3.09 8.90 -23.36
C GLU A 190 2.85 9.89 -22.22
N LEU A 191 1.77 10.69 -22.29
CA LEU A 191 1.42 11.64 -21.24
C LEU A 191 1.00 10.93 -19.95
N TRP A 192 0.31 9.80 -20.04
CA TRP A 192 -0.02 8.99 -18.86
C TRP A 192 1.22 8.38 -18.21
N THR A 193 2.17 7.92 -19.03
CA THR A 193 3.45 7.42 -18.50
C THR A 193 4.28 8.53 -17.85
N LEU A 194 4.35 9.70 -18.49
CA LEU A 194 5.01 10.89 -17.94
C LEU A 194 4.38 11.34 -16.63
N GLY A 195 3.05 11.47 -16.59
CA GLY A 195 2.31 11.85 -15.38
C GLY A 195 2.50 10.86 -14.24
N PHE A 196 2.50 9.56 -14.56
CA PHE A 196 2.81 8.50 -13.59
C PHE A 196 4.21 8.71 -12.99
N VAL A 197 5.25 8.80 -13.82
CA VAL A 197 6.63 8.98 -13.34
C VAL A 197 6.79 10.29 -12.56
N ALA A 198 6.25 11.39 -13.07
CA ALA A 198 6.30 12.70 -12.41
C ALA A 198 5.63 12.69 -11.04
N SER A 199 4.50 12.00 -10.87
CA SER A 199 3.81 11.88 -9.58
C SER A 199 4.68 11.20 -8.51
N PHE A 200 5.38 10.12 -8.87
CA PHE A 200 6.28 9.43 -7.95
C PHE A 200 7.57 10.21 -7.68
N CYS A 201 8.12 10.91 -8.69
CA CYS A 201 9.25 11.81 -8.50
C CYS A 201 8.90 12.94 -7.52
N THR A 202 7.70 13.51 -7.66
CA THR A 202 7.18 14.55 -6.77
C THR A 202 7.08 14.03 -5.35
N LYS A 203 6.45 12.85 -5.18
CA LYS A 203 6.26 12.28 -3.85
C LYS A 203 7.56 11.87 -3.16
N LEU A 204 8.53 11.35 -3.91
CA LEU A 204 9.83 11.00 -3.35
C LEU A 204 10.61 12.26 -2.97
N SER A 205 10.63 13.29 -3.82
CA SER A 205 11.27 14.58 -3.53
C SER A 205 10.69 15.20 -2.26
N ASP A 206 9.36 15.21 -2.14
CA ASP A 206 8.65 15.71 -0.96
C ASP A 206 9.03 14.93 0.31
N THR A 207 8.96 13.60 0.24
CA THR A 207 9.31 12.72 1.37
C THR A 207 10.77 12.93 1.79
N VAL A 208 11.71 12.91 0.84
CA VAL A 208 13.13 13.03 1.16
C VAL A 208 13.44 14.43 1.67
N SER A 209 12.85 15.47 1.08
CA SER A 209 13.03 16.86 1.52
C SER A 209 12.59 17.06 2.97
N SER A 210 11.36 16.64 3.29
CA SER A 210 10.80 16.78 4.63
C SER A 210 11.56 15.94 5.67
N GLU A 211 11.87 14.69 5.35
CA GLU A 211 12.56 13.79 6.30
C GLU A 211 14.03 14.18 6.54
N ILE A 212 14.75 14.62 5.50
CA ILE A 212 16.11 15.16 5.65
C ILE A 212 16.08 16.51 6.36
N GLY A 213 15.12 17.38 6.07
CA GLY A 213 14.92 18.64 6.77
C GLY A 213 14.70 18.44 8.27
N LYS A 214 13.82 17.50 8.66
CA LYS A 214 13.59 17.12 10.07
C LYS A 214 14.89 16.59 10.72
N ALA A 215 15.63 15.73 10.02
CA ALA A 215 16.81 15.05 10.56
C ALA A 215 18.09 15.91 10.62
N TYR A 216 18.28 16.84 9.66
CA TYR A 216 19.54 17.55 9.46
C TYR A 216 19.40 19.07 9.28
N GLY A 217 18.22 19.61 8.99
CA GLY A 217 18.05 21.00 8.58
C GLY A 217 18.50 22.01 9.64
N ARG A 218 19.62 22.71 9.44
CA ARG A 218 20.19 23.59 10.48
C ARG A 218 19.26 24.75 10.84
N THR A 219 18.68 25.37 9.83
CA THR A 219 17.70 26.44 9.96
C THR A 219 16.52 26.15 9.04
N THR A 220 15.31 26.20 9.59
CA THR A 220 14.05 26.02 8.88
C THR A 220 13.30 27.34 8.80
N TYR A 221 12.77 27.64 7.61
CA TYR A 221 12.07 28.89 7.32
C TYR A 221 10.64 28.60 6.89
N LEU A 222 9.68 29.39 7.36
CA LEU A 222 8.33 29.32 6.84
C LEU A 222 8.29 29.92 5.44
N VAL A 223 7.81 29.16 4.45
CA VAL A 223 7.90 29.54 3.02
C VAL A 223 7.19 30.87 2.69
N THR A 224 6.19 31.27 3.47
CA THR A 224 5.39 32.48 3.25
C THR A 224 6.03 33.76 3.81
N THR A 225 6.72 33.66 4.95
CA THR A 225 7.22 34.83 5.69
C THR A 225 8.73 34.87 5.80
N PHE A 226 9.43 33.80 5.41
CA PHE A 226 10.86 33.60 5.62
C PHE A 226 11.33 33.76 7.07
N LYS A 227 10.40 33.65 8.03
CA LYS A 227 10.74 33.62 9.46
C LYS A 227 11.29 32.26 9.83
N VAL A 228 12.27 32.24 10.73
CA VAL A 228 12.80 31.01 11.31
C VAL A 228 11.73 30.37 12.16
N VAL A 229 11.44 29.10 11.90
CA VAL A 229 10.46 28.27 12.62
C VAL A 229 11.08 26.96 13.05
N PRO A 230 10.52 26.27 14.06
CA PRO A 230 10.99 24.94 14.45
C PRO A 230 10.97 23.94 13.29
N ARG A 231 11.81 22.89 13.39
CA ARG A 231 11.80 21.81 12.41
C ARG A 231 10.48 21.06 12.47
N GLY A 232 9.99 20.62 11.30
CA GLY A 232 8.74 19.86 11.20
C GLY A 232 7.47 20.70 11.35
N THR A 233 7.58 22.03 11.41
CA THR A 233 6.44 22.92 11.20
C THR A 233 5.91 22.76 9.77
N GLU A 234 4.59 22.67 9.60
CA GLU A 234 3.98 22.53 8.28
C GLU A 234 4.30 23.75 7.39
N GLY A 235 4.67 23.48 6.14
CA GLY A 235 5.16 24.49 5.19
C GLY A 235 6.54 25.08 5.50
N ALA A 236 7.30 24.52 6.45
CA ALA A 236 8.68 24.90 6.71
C ALA A 236 9.65 24.23 5.73
N VAL A 237 10.57 25.02 5.18
CA VAL A 237 11.61 24.58 4.25
C VAL A 237 13.00 24.77 4.84
N SER A 238 13.93 23.89 4.49
CA SER A 238 15.37 24.01 4.84
C SER A 238 16.22 23.79 3.60
N VAL A 239 17.43 24.33 3.59
CA VAL A 239 18.35 24.17 2.46
C VAL A 239 18.72 22.69 2.28
N GLU A 240 19.01 21.98 3.38
CA GLU A 240 19.37 20.57 3.37
C GLU A 240 18.22 19.69 2.86
N GLY A 241 16.99 19.97 3.30
CA GLY A 241 15.79 19.30 2.80
C GLY A 241 15.60 19.54 1.30
N THR A 242 15.58 20.81 0.87
CA THR A 242 15.36 21.16 -0.54
C THR A 242 16.39 20.53 -1.47
N LEU A 243 17.69 20.57 -1.12
CA LEU A 243 18.74 19.92 -1.91
C LEU A 243 18.54 18.40 -1.97
N ALA A 244 18.20 17.76 -0.85
CA ALA A 244 17.94 16.33 -0.83
C ALA A 244 16.70 15.95 -1.65
N GLY A 245 15.65 16.78 -1.65
CA GLY A 245 14.48 16.61 -2.50
C GLY A 245 14.81 16.67 -4.00
N ILE A 246 15.61 17.65 -4.43
CA ILE A 246 16.09 17.76 -5.82
C ILE A 246 16.85 16.48 -6.22
N LEU A 247 17.79 16.04 -5.37
CA LEU A 247 18.55 14.82 -5.64
C LEU A 247 17.66 13.57 -5.71
N ALA A 248 16.61 13.52 -4.91
CA ALA A 248 15.66 12.42 -4.90
C ALA A 248 14.78 12.36 -6.16
N SER A 249 14.26 13.51 -6.64
CA SER A 249 13.54 13.53 -7.92
C SER A 249 14.47 13.24 -9.10
N MET A 250 15.70 13.73 -9.10
CA MET A 250 16.71 13.38 -10.12
C MET A 250 17.03 11.89 -10.12
N PHE A 251 17.19 11.28 -8.94
CA PHE A 251 17.43 9.85 -8.81
C PHE A 251 16.28 9.03 -9.42
N LEU A 252 15.03 9.33 -9.05
CA LEU A 252 13.89 8.55 -9.53
C LEU A 252 13.57 8.81 -11.01
N ALA A 253 13.72 10.05 -11.49
CA ALA A 253 13.63 10.38 -12.90
C ALA A 253 14.72 9.66 -13.71
N GLY A 254 15.94 9.57 -13.17
CA GLY A 254 17.04 8.80 -13.75
C GLY A 254 16.73 7.30 -13.86
N ILE A 255 16.10 6.71 -12.84
CA ILE A 255 15.58 5.33 -12.93
C ILE A 255 14.53 5.23 -14.04
N GLY A 256 13.58 6.17 -14.11
CA GLY A 256 12.59 6.24 -15.18
C GLY A 256 13.21 6.29 -16.57
N TYR A 257 14.29 7.05 -16.74
CA TYR A 257 15.07 7.15 -17.97
C TYR A 257 15.76 5.84 -18.32
N ILE A 258 16.53 5.26 -17.39
CA ILE A 258 17.27 4.01 -17.58
C ILE A 258 16.33 2.85 -17.91
N LEU A 259 15.16 2.81 -17.29
CA LEU A 259 14.13 1.79 -17.54
C LEU A 259 13.26 2.11 -18.76
N GLY A 260 13.54 3.19 -19.50
CA GLY A 260 12.83 3.57 -20.72
C GLY A 260 11.34 3.90 -20.50
N GLN A 261 10.98 4.41 -19.31
CA GLN A 261 9.64 4.94 -19.04
C GLN A 261 9.49 6.39 -19.50
N VAL A 262 10.59 7.14 -19.46
CA VAL A 262 10.66 8.53 -19.91
C VAL A 262 11.95 8.76 -20.69
N ASN A 263 11.95 9.70 -21.63
CA ASN A 263 13.18 10.15 -22.29
C ASN A 263 13.90 11.24 -21.46
N LEU A 264 15.06 11.70 -21.92
CA LEU A 264 15.87 12.69 -21.19
C LEU A 264 15.13 14.03 -20.97
N PRO A 265 14.51 14.66 -22.01
CA PRO A 265 13.67 15.84 -21.79
C PRO A 265 12.56 15.63 -20.76
N GLN A 266 11.81 14.52 -20.88
CA GLN A 266 10.75 14.16 -19.94
C GLN A 266 11.26 13.98 -18.51
N SER A 267 12.47 13.44 -18.33
CA SER A 267 13.10 13.30 -17.02
C SER A 267 13.37 14.67 -16.39
N VAL A 268 13.84 15.64 -17.18
CA VAL A 268 14.01 17.04 -16.72
C VAL A 268 12.65 17.64 -16.34
N LEU A 269 11.60 17.39 -17.14
CA LEU A 269 10.24 17.84 -16.81
C LEU A 269 9.74 17.25 -15.50
N CYS A 270 9.97 15.95 -15.24
CA CYS A 270 9.60 15.33 -13.96
C CYS A 270 10.27 16.03 -12.77
N VAL A 271 11.56 16.36 -12.89
CA VAL A 271 12.31 17.07 -11.83
C VAL A 271 11.74 18.47 -11.63
N LEU A 272 11.59 19.26 -12.70
CA LEU A 272 11.05 20.62 -12.60
C LEU A 272 9.63 20.64 -12.02
N ALA A 273 8.76 19.75 -12.52
CA ALA A 273 7.40 19.62 -12.02
C ALA A 273 7.37 19.28 -10.53
N SER A 274 8.25 18.36 -10.09
CA SER A 274 8.36 17.96 -8.68
C SER A 274 8.71 19.15 -7.79
N GLN A 275 9.66 20.01 -8.23
CA GLN A 275 10.08 21.15 -7.42
C GLN A 275 9.01 22.23 -7.32
N ILE A 276 8.30 22.51 -8.42
CA ILE A 276 7.20 23.47 -8.44
C ILE A 276 6.05 22.95 -7.55
N ALA A 277 5.69 21.67 -7.69
CA ALA A 277 4.62 21.05 -6.91
C ALA A 277 4.94 21.03 -5.40
N ASN A 278 6.15 20.62 -5.01
CA ASN A 278 6.57 20.61 -3.61
C ASN A 278 6.64 22.02 -3.00
N PHE A 279 7.02 23.03 -3.78
CA PHE A 279 6.93 24.41 -3.32
C PHE A 279 5.47 24.83 -3.09
N GLY A 280 4.56 24.46 -4.00
CA GLY A 280 3.12 24.68 -3.84
C GLY A 280 2.53 23.97 -2.63
N GLU A 281 2.97 22.74 -2.36
CA GLU A 281 2.64 21.99 -1.15
C GLU A 281 3.04 22.76 0.11
N SER A 282 4.27 23.26 0.16
CA SER A 282 4.75 24.00 1.34
C SER A 282 3.96 25.30 1.54
N LEU A 283 3.51 25.95 0.46
CA LEU A 283 2.61 27.10 0.55
C LEU A 283 1.25 26.71 1.14
N ILE A 284 0.68 25.59 0.69
CA ILE A 284 -0.58 25.05 1.25
C ILE A 284 -0.40 24.72 2.73
N GLY A 285 0.69 24.06 3.11
CA GLY A 285 1.02 23.76 4.50
C GLY A 285 1.12 25.01 5.37
N ALA A 286 1.84 26.03 4.91
CA ALA A 286 2.02 27.27 5.66
C ALA A 286 0.75 28.13 5.78
N THR A 287 -0.17 28.03 4.82
CA THR A 287 -1.35 28.93 4.73
C THR A 287 -2.64 28.29 5.19
N LEU A 288 -2.84 27.00 4.96
CA LEU A 288 -4.14 26.32 5.13
C LEU A 288 -4.11 25.20 6.17
N GLN A 289 -2.99 24.46 6.32
CA GLN A 289 -2.96 23.36 7.29
C GLN A 289 -3.01 23.88 8.73
N ASP A 290 -3.74 23.15 9.58
CA ASP A 290 -4.02 23.50 10.98
C ASP A 290 -4.67 24.88 11.19
N LYS A 291 -5.35 25.41 10.15
CA LYS A 291 -6.19 26.62 10.25
C LYS A 291 -7.66 26.26 10.45
N GLU A 292 -8.35 27.09 11.21
CA GLU A 292 -9.82 26.98 11.37
C GLU A 292 -10.50 26.95 10.01
N GLY A 293 -11.41 25.99 9.82
CA GLY A 293 -12.12 25.74 8.55
C GLY A 293 -11.40 24.82 7.56
N PHE A 294 -10.12 24.50 7.78
CA PHE A 294 -9.31 23.64 6.91
C PHE A 294 -8.81 22.36 7.59
N GLU A 295 -9.41 21.98 8.72
CA GLU A 295 -9.03 20.77 9.49
C GLU A 295 -9.14 19.45 8.70
N TRP A 296 -9.94 19.44 7.64
CA TRP A 296 -10.05 18.30 6.71
C TRP A 296 -8.81 18.12 5.82
N LEU A 297 -7.98 19.17 5.67
CA LEU A 297 -6.79 19.22 4.84
C LEU A 297 -5.58 18.58 5.54
N ASN A 298 -5.70 17.29 5.83
CA ASN A 298 -4.61 16.53 6.43
C ASN A 298 -3.49 16.23 5.43
N ASN A 299 -2.36 15.73 5.93
CA ASN A 299 -1.17 15.43 5.13
C ASN A 299 -1.44 14.45 3.98
N ASP A 300 -2.35 13.48 4.13
CA ASP A 300 -2.67 12.54 3.06
C ASP A 300 -3.41 13.24 1.90
N VAL A 301 -4.29 14.20 2.19
CA VAL A 301 -5.00 15.00 1.18
C VAL A 301 -4.04 15.96 0.47
N VAL A 302 -3.21 16.66 1.24
CA VAL A 302 -2.18 17.56 0.69
C VAL A 302 -1.22 16.80 -0.22
N ASN A 303 -0.84 15.57 0.17
CA ASN A 303 -0.06 14.67 -0.67
C ASN A 303 -0.76 14.38 -2.01
N VAL A 304 -2.06 14.08 -2.01
CA VAL A 304 -2.82 13.87 -3.27
C VAL A 304 -2.73 15.10 -4.16
N VAL A 305 -2.95 16.29 -3.60
CA VAL A 305 -2.89 17.56 -4.35
C VAL A 305 -1.50 17.76 -4.93
N ASN A 306 -0.45 17.58 -4.12
CA ASN A 306 0.94 17.77 -4.53
C ASN A 306 1.32 16.84 -5.70
N ILE A 307 1.13 15.52 -5.55
CA ILE A 307 1.50 14.57 -6.61
C ILE A 307 0.67 14.74 -7.88
N SER A 308 -0.58 15.22 -7.75
CA SER A 308 -1.44 15.53 -8.89
C SER A 308 -0.95 16.78 -9.61
N ALA A 309 -0.56 17.82 -8.87
CA ALA A 309 0.07 19.02 -9.44
C ALA A 309 1.36 18.65 -10.18
N GLY A 310 2.21 17.81 -9.60
CA GLY A 310 3.43 17.32 -10.26
C GLY A 310 3.15 16.59 -11.58
N ALA A 311 2.15 15.70 -11.59
CA ALA A 311 1.74 14.99 -12.81
C ALA A 311 1.19 15.93 -13.89
N VAL A 312 0.30 16.85 -13.51
CA VAL A 312 -0.33 17.81 -14.43
C VAL A 312 0.70 18.80 -14.97
N LEU A 313 1.57 19.35 -14.13
CA LEU A 313 2.63 20.27 -14.57
C LEU A 313 3.57 19.61 -15.57
N ALA A 314 3.98 18.36 -15.34
CA ALA A 314 4.81 17.62 -16.28
C ALA A 314 4.11 17.45 -17.64
N ALA A 315 2.82 17.07 -17.63
CA ALA A 315 2.04 16.91 -18.85
C ALA A 315 1.86 18.24 -19.60
N LEU A 316 1.55 19.33 -18.90
CA LEU A 316 1.40 20.67 -19.50
C LEU A 316 2.72 21.18 -20.08
N MET A 317 3.84 21.02 -19.37
CA MET A 317 5.16 21.40 -19.89
C MET A 317 5.53 20.58 -21.13
N GLN A 318 5.20 19.29 -21.17
CA GLN A 318 5.42 18.44 -22.33
C GLN A 318 4.59 18.92 -23.53
N GLN A 319 3.31 19.25 -23.31
CA GLN A 319 2.45 19.79 -24.38
C GLN A 319 2.98 21.12 -24.90
N LEU A 320 3.39 22.03 -24.03
CA LEU A 320 3.99 23.31 -24.42
C LEU A 320 5.27 23.12 -25.25
N LEU A 321 6.13 22.18 -24.87
CA LEU A 321 7.35 21.86 -25.63
C LEU A 321 7.05 21.27 -27.01
N VAL A 322 6.02 20.46 -27.14
CA VAL A 322 5.58 19.91 -28.43
C VAL A 322 5.00 21.02 -29.31
N SER A 323 4.11 21.84 -28.75
CA SER A 323 3.50 22.97 -29.46
C SER A 323 4.53 24.00 -29.91
N TRP A 324 5.59 24.24 -29.14
CA TRP A 324 6.65 25.18 -29.52
C TRP A 324 7.57 24.66 -30.64
N ARG A 325 7.65 23.33 -30.83
CA ARG A 325 8.44 22.70 -31.88
C ARG A 325 7.67 22.49 -33.20
N SER A 326 6.36 22.64 -33.16
CA SER A 326 5.44 22.44 -34.30
C SER A 326 5.25 23.75 -35.06
#